data_AF-A0A1H8FMS6-F1
#
_entry.id   AF-A0A1H8FMS6-F1
#
_cell.length_a   1.000
_cell.length_b   1.000
_cell.length_c   1.000
_cell.angle_alpha   90.00
_cell.angle_beta   90.00
_cell.angle_gamma   90.00
#
_symmetry.space_group_name_H-M   'P 1'
#
loop_
_entity.id
_entity.type
_entity.pdbx_description
1 polymer ?
#
loop_
_entity_poly.entity_id
_entity_poly.type
_entity_poly.pdbx_seq_one_letter_code
_entity_poly.pdbx_strand_id
1 'polypeptide(L)'
;MQENNNPLLRQIQLKKEEMFAFARDTGFNSVETVSCSQELDKLIYEYQISAQTVQTEVKKEKIHFRQLFWFLHRPQKAAGSFDT
;
A
#
# COMPACT_ATOMS: atom_id res chain seq x y z
N MET A 1 -1.11 -13.85 20.72
CA MET A 1 -0.60 -12.54 20.23
C MET A 1 0.22 -12.84 18.99
N GLN A 2 -0.14 -12.31 17.82
CA GLN A 2 0.63 -12.54 16.60
C GLN A 2 1.93 -11.74 16.70
N GLU A 3 3.04 -12.41 17.00
CA GLU A 3 4.36 -11.83 16.83
C GLU A 3 4.61 -11.66 15.33
N ASN A 4 4.27 -10.49 14.82
CA ASN A 4 4.70 -10.06 13.50
C ASN A 4 6.20 -9.78 13.59
N ASN A 5 7.02 -10.72 13.10
CA ASN A 5 8.48 -10.60 12.95
C ASN A 5 8.91 -9.50 11.94
N ASN A 6 8.05 -8.52 11.68
CA ASN A 6 8.38 -7.39 10.82
C ASN A 6 8.87 -6.23 11.70
N PRO A 7 10.17 -5.88 11.62
CA PRO A 7 10.77 -4.84 12.46
C PRO A 7 10.10 -3.46 12.25
N LEU A 8 9.50 -3.19 11.10
CA LEU A 8 8.74 -1.96 10.87
C LEU A 8 7.41 -1.95 11.62
N LEU A 9 6.67 -3.07 11.62
CA LEU A 9 5.39 -3.15 12.35
C LEU A 9 5.59 -2.96 13.85
N ARG A 10 6.70 -3.49 14.39
CA ARG A 10 7.06 -3.28 15.81
C ARG A 10 7.34 -1.80 16.10
N GLN A 11 8.07 -1.12 15.22
CA GLN A 11 8.36 0.31 15.39
C GLN A 11 7.10 1.16 15.30
N ILE A 12 6.19 0.86 14.37
CA ILE A 12 4.88 1.52 14.26
C ILE A 12 4.08 1.35 15.56
N GLN A 13 4.09 0.15 16.15
CA GLN A 13 3.37 -0.11 17.39
C GLN A 13 3.96 0.68 18.58
N LEU A 14 5.28 0.67 18.73
CA LEU A 14 5.95 1.44 19.79
C LEU A 14 5.69 2.95 19.62
N LYS A 15 5.74 3.46 18.39
CA LYS A 15 5.51 4.87 18.12
C LYS A 15 4.07 5.31 18.38
N LYS A 16 3.10 4.42 18.14
CA LYS A 16 1.70 4.63 18.54
C LYS A 16 1.55 4.78 20.04
N GLU A 17 2.17 3.89 20.81
CA GLU A 17 2.11 3.94 22.28
C GLU A 17 2.72 5.22 22.82
N GLU A 18 3.83 5.67 22.25
CA GLU A 18 4.47 6.95 22.56
C GLU A 18 3.55 8.15 22.24
N MET A 19 2.92 8.16 21.06
CA MET A 19 1.97 9.21 20.68
C MET A 19 0.78 9.30 21.65
N PHE A 20 0.23 8.15 22.07
CA PHE A 20 -0.85 8.13 23.06
C PHE A 20 -0.40 8.58 24.44
N ALA A 21 0.83 8.28 24.84
CA ALA A 21 1.40 8.79 26.08
C ALA A 21 1.52 10.32 26.04
N PHE A 22 2.08 10.88 24.96
CA PHE A 22 2.16 12.34 24.80
C PHE A 22 0.78 12.99 24.71
N ALA A 23 -0.16 12.39 23.99
CA ALA A 23 -1.53 12.92 23.88
C ALA A 23 -2.24 12.97 25.23
N ARG A 24 -2.01 11.95 26.08
CA ARG A 24 -2.58 11.91 27.43
C ARG A 24 -1.95 12.95 28.36
N ASP A 25 -0.64 13.15 28.24
CA ASP A 25 0.11 13.98 29.18
C ASP A 25 0.11 15.47 28.78
N THR A 26 0.17 15.76 27.48
CA THR A 26 0.32 17.12 26.92
C THR A 26 -0.84 17.57 26.02
N GLY A 27 -1.75 16.66 25.68
CA GLY A 27 -2.87 16.90 24.77
C GLY A 27 -2.55 16.63 23.31
N PHE A 28 -3.58 16.40 22.49
CA PHE A 28 -3.44 16.02 21.07
C PHE A 28 -2.83 17.10 20.18
N ASN A 29 -2.93 18.37 20.59
CA ASN A 29 -2.44 19.52 19.83
C ASN A 29 -1.06 20.00 20.30
N SER A 30 -0.44 19.29 21.25
CA SER A 30 0.91 19.62 21.69
C SER A 30 1.91 19.36 20.57
N VAL A 31 3.01 20.12 20.59
CA VAL A 31 4.07 19.99 19.58
C VAL A 31 4.65 18.57 19.63
N GLU A 32 4.74 17.99 20.82
CA GLU A 32 5.21 16.64 21.09
C GLU A 32 4.30 15.58 20.46
N THR A 33 2.98 15.68 20.65
CA THR A 33 2.02 14.74 20.06
C THR A 33 1.96 14.89 18.54
N VAL A 34 1.99 16.12 18.03
CA VAL A 34 2.01 16.39 16.59
C VAL A 34 3.29 15.85 15.95
N SER A 35 4.47 16.09 16.54
CA SER A 35 5.73 15.55 16.03
C SER A 35 5.73 14.03 16.05
N CYS A 36 5.22 13.43 17.13
CA CYS A 36 5.12 11.97 17.24
C CYS A 36 4.18 11.40 16.17
N SER A 37 3.06 12.06 15.87
CA SER A 37 2.14 11.66 14.80
C SER A 37 2.79 11.71 13.40
N GLN A 38 3.60 12.74 13.12
CA GLN A 38 4.32 12.87 11.86
C GLN A 38 5.38 11.78 11.67
N GLU A 39 6.08 11.42 12.75
CA GLU A 39 7.04 10.30 12.74
C GLU A 39 6.35 8.95 12.56
N LEU A 40 5.19 8.75 13.20
CA LEU A 40 4.37 7.58 13.01
C LEU A 40 3.88 7.46 11.55
N ASP A 41 3.46 8.56 10.92
CA ASP A 41 3.03 8.57 9.52
C ASP A 41 4.17 8.19 8.57
N LYS A 42 5.41 8.64 8.83
CA LYS A 42 6.59 8.22 8.05
C LYS A 42 6.83 6.71 8.14
N LEU A 43 6.77 6.13 9.34
CA LEU A 43 6.94 4.69 9.54
C LEU A 43 5.84 3.88 8.83
N ILE A 44 4.60 4.37 8.86
CA ILE A 44 3.48 3.75 8.14
C ILE A 44 3.72 3.83 6.63
N TYR A 45 4.16 4.98 6.12
CA TYR A 45 4.46 5.15 4.70
C TYR A 45 5.57 4.19 4.24
N GLU A 46 6.67 4.09 4.98
CA GLU A 46 7.77 3.16 4.68
C GLU A 46 7.31 1.69 4.70
N TYR A 47 6.42 1.33 5.63
CA TYR A 47 5.81 0.01 5.66
C TYR A 47 4.94 -0.25 4.42
N GLN A 48 4.15 0.73 4.01
CA GLN A 48 3.31 0.61 2.82
C GLN A 48 4.14 0.49 1.54
N ILE A 49 5.23 1.26 1.41
CA ILE A 49 6.14 1.17 0.28
C ILE A 49 6.85 -0.19 0.25
N SER A 50 7.39 -0.66 1.38
CA SER A 50 8.03 -1.99 1.45
C SER A 50 7.05 -3.14 1.20
N ALA A 51 5.78 -3.00 1.61
CA ALA A 51 4.73 -3.97 1.29
C ALA A 51 4.26 -3.87 -0.17
N GLN A 52 4.36 -2.68 -0.80
CA GLN A 52 4.00 -2.47 -2.20
C GLN A 52 5.09 -2.89 -3.17
N THR A 53 6.38 -2.73 -2.86
CA THR A 53 7.48 -3.21 -3.73
C THR A 53 7.37 -4.72 -3.98
N VAL A 54 6.96 -5.50 -2.98
CA VAL A 54 6.65 -6.94 -3.12
C VAL A 54 5.43 -7.19 -4.03
N GLN A 55 4.43 -6.31 -4.02
CA GLN A 55 3.23 -6.44 -4.86
C GLN A 55 3.40 -5.87 -6.27
N THR A 56 4.35 -4.96 -6.49
CA THR A 56 4.51 -4.22 -7.74
C THR A 56 5.05 -5.12 -8.86
N GLU A 57 5.93 -6.07 -8.54
CA GLU A 57 6.39 -7.10 -9.49
C GLU A 57 5.21 -7.97 -9.96
N VAL A 58 4.38 -8.45 -9.03
CA VAL A 58 3.20 -9.30 -9.33
C VAL A 58 2.12 -8.52 -10.10
N LYS A 59 1.95 -7.22 -9.82
CA LYS A 59 0.98 -6.36 -10.52
C LYS A 59 1.45 -5.98 -11.93
N LYS A 60 2.74 -5.71 -12.14
CA LYS A 60 3.31 -5.43 -13.46
C LYS A 60 3.18 -6.64 -14.38
N GLU A 61 3.47 -7.84 -13.89
CA GLU A 61 3.27 -9.08 -14.65
C GLU A 61 1.79 -9.32 -14.98
N LYS A 62 0.86 -9.08 -14.05
CA LYS A 62 -0.58 -9.22 -14.31
C LYS A 62 -1.13 -8.20 -15.31
N ILE A 63 -0.67 -6.95 -15.26
CA ILE A 63 -1.07 -5.93 -16.24
C ILE A 63 -0.52 -6.32 -17.61
N HIS A 64 0.74 -6.76 -17.68
CA HIS A 64 1.33 -7.17 -18.94
C HIS A 64 0.66 -8.42 -19.50
N PHE A 65 0.35 -9.41 -18.66
CA PHE A 65 -0.41 -10.60 -19.03
C PHE A 65 -1.83 -10.25 -19.48
N ARG A 66 -2.51 -9.29 -18.84
CA ARG A 66 -3.85 -8.85 -19.29
C ARG A 66 -3.80 -8.14 -20.65
N GLN A 67 -2.78 -7.32 -20.89
CA GLN A 67 -2.56 -6.66 -22.19
C GLN A 67 -2.17 -7.68 -23.27
N LEU A 68 -1.27 -8.60 -22.97
CA LEU A 68 -0.82 -9.66 -23.88
C LEU A 68 -1.96 -10.65 -24.17
N PHE A 69 -2.74 -11.04 -23.16
CA PHE A 69 -3.92 -11.88 -23.29
C PHE A 69 -4.98 -11.22 -24.19
N TRP A 70 -5.20 -9.91 -24.05
CA TRP A 70 -6.08 -9.15 -24.95
C TRP A 70 -5.56 -9.12 -26.39
N PHE A 71 -4.24 -9.07 -26.57
CA PHE A 71 -3.58 -9.11 -27.87
C PHE A 71 -3.62 -10.51 -28.53
N LEU A 72 -3.41 -11.55 -27.73
CA LEU A 72 -3.40 -12.96 -28.15
C LEU A 72 -4.80 -13.51 -28.41
N HIS A 73 -5.80 -13.08 -27.61
CA HIS A 73 -7.20 -13.47 -27.78
C HIS A 73 -8.02 -12.38 -28.47
N ARG A 74 -7.45 -11.71 -29.49
CA ARG A 74 -8.18 -10.80 -30.37
C ARG A 74 -9.34 -11.57 -31.03
N PRO A 75 -10.61 -11.26 -30.73
CA PRO A 75 -11.72 -11.99 -31.34
C PRO A 75 -11.79 -11.62 -32.83
N GLN A 76 -11.53 -12.59 -33.71
CA GLN A 76 -11.83 -12.47 -35.14
C GLN A 76 -13.29 -12.91 -35.35
N LYS A 77 -14.20 -11.95 -35.47
CA LYS A 77 -15.54 -12.08 -36.07
C LYS A 77 -15.86 -10.76 -36.76
N ALA A 78 -16.30 -10.66 -38.00
CA ALA A 78 -16.43 -11.60 -39.11
C ALA A 78 -16.54 -10.73 -40.38
N ALA A 79 -15.98 -11.19 -41.49
CA ALA A 79 -16.32 -10.66 -42.80
C ALA A 79 -17.73 -11.10 -43.21
N GLY A 80 -18.44 -10.25 -43.96
CA GLY A 80 -19.74 -10.52 -44.60
C GLY A 80 -20.85 -9.60 -44.06
N SER A 81 -21.64 -8.89 -44.87
CA SER A 81 -21.82 -8.89 -46.32
C SER A 81 -22.61 -7.64 -46.74
N PHE A 82 -22.36 -7.27 -48.00
CA PHE A 82 -23.17 -6.57 -48.99
C PHE A 82 -24.72 -6.58 -48.83
N ASP A 83 -25.34 -5.54 -49.43
CA ASP A 83 -26.78 -5.21 -49.68
C ASP A 83 -27.60 -4.62 -48.51
N THR A 84 -28.38 -3.53 -48.63
CA THR A 84 -29.08 -2.91 -49.78
C THR A 84 -29.04 -1.38 -49.68
#